data_AF-A0AAD8M9I0-F1
#
_entry.id   AF-A0AAD8M9I0-F1
#
_cell.length_a   1.000
_cell.length_b   1.000
_cell.length_c   1.000
_cell.angle_alpha   90.00
_cell.angle_beta   90.00
_cell.angle_gamma   90.00
#
_symmetry.space_group_name_H-M   'P 1'
#
loop_
_entity.id
_entity.type
_entity.pdbx_description
1 polymer ?
#
loop_
_entity_poly.entity_id
_entity_poly.type
_entity_poly.pdbx_seq_one_letter_code
_entity_poly.pdbx_strand_id
1 'polypeptide(L)'
;MSADPALVDEDASSGSGDEMNMLDGHNKRQTATPGSGRRKRSRKATGDVIVDAMLEIAAASKMRAAAIMKNEERFSISKCIKVLDEMQDVDQHLYFFALDLFESPNARETFISLKSERRLTWLQNKFNASSSAAVSQL
;
A
#
# COMPACT_ATOMS: atom_id res chain seq x y z
N MET A 1 -13.40 15.50 -33.37
CA MET A 1 -14.55 14.62 -33.62
C MET A 1 -14.04 13.20 -33.49
N SER A 2 -14.40 12.51 -32.40
CA SER A 2 -15.17 11.24 -32.41
C SER A 2 -14.29 10.02 -32.68
N ALA A 3 -14.38 8.89 -31.99
CA ALA A 3 -15.19 8.42 -30.87
C ALA A 3 -14.54 7.13 -30.32
N ASP A 4 -14.63 6.89 -29.01
CA ASP A 4 -14.83 5.56 -28.43
C ASP A 4 -16.36 5.37 -28.33
N PRO A 5 -16.95 4.15 -28.43
CA PRO A 5 -16.57 2.97 -27.63
C PRO A 5 -16.84 1.59 -28.30
N ALA A 6 -16.37 0.48 -27.72
CA ALA A 6 -17.11 -0.79 -27.72
C ALA A 6 -16.51 -1.80 -26.73
N LEU A 7 -17.17 -1.97 -25.59
CA LEU A 7 -17.13 -3.17 -24.76
C LEU A 7 -17.90 -4.27 -25.50
N VAL A 8 -17.33 -5.47 -25.62
CA VAL A 8 -18.05 -6.67 -26.06
C VAL A 8 -17.83 -7.78 -25.03
N ASP A 9 -18.91 -8.12 -24.33
CA ASP A 9 -19.11 -9.32 -23.53
C ASP A 9 -19.25 -10.54 -24.46
N GLU A 10 -18.52 -11.62 -24.20
CA GLU A 10 -18.72 -12.91 -24.86
C GLU A 10 -18.83 -14.01 -23.79
N ASP A 11 -20.08 -14.29 -23.42
CA ASP A 11 -20.52 -15.42 -22.59
C ASP A 11 -20.66 -16.65 -23.51
N ALA A 12 -19.73 -17.59 -23.42
CA ALA A 12 -19.79 -18.84 -24.18
C ALA A 12 -20.08 -20.01 -23.24
N SER A 13 -21.38 -20.17 -22.98
CA SER A 13 -21.98 -21.38 -22.44
C SER A 13 -21.64 -22.59 -23.32
N SER A 14 -20.99 -23.60 -22.74
CA SER A 14 -20.71 -24.87 -23.42
C SER A 14 -21.53 -25.96 -22.77
N GLY A 15 -22.66 -26.28 -23.42
CA GLY A 15 -23.47 -27.46 -23.13
C GLY A 15 -22.93 -28.67 -23.91
N SER A 16 -22.84 -29.81 -23.24
CA SER A 16 -22.64 -31.10 -23.89
C SER A 16 -23.79 -32.03 -23.47
N GLY A 17 -24.61 -32.39 -24.45
CA GLY A 17 -25.71 -33.35 -24.36
C GLY A 17 -25.23 -34.77 -24.05
N ASP A 18 -26.06 -35.54 -23.34
CA ASP A 18 -26.81 -36.72 -23.85
C ASP A 18 -25.99 -38.00 -23.55
N GLU A 19 -26.48 -39.16 -23.09
CA GLU A 19 -27.80 -39.78 -23.03
C GLU A 19 -27.68 -41.19 -22.38
N MET A 20 -28.83 -41.70 -21.89
CA MET A 20 -29.23 -43.12 -21.81
C MET A 20 -28.93 -44.02 -20.57
N ASN A 21 -30.04 -44.59 -20.06
CA ASN A 21 -30.24 -45.91 -19.38
C ASN A 21 -29.76 -46.09 -17.92
N MET A 22 -30.47 -46.76 -17.00
CA MET A 22 -31.69 -47.58 -17.03
C MET A 22 -32.48 -47.29 -15.75
N LEU A 23 -33.80 -47.27 -15.83
CA LEU A 23 -34.69 -47.28 -14.67
C LEU A 23 -35.45 -48.60 -14.66
N ASP A 24 -34.96 -49.54 -13.86
CA ASP A 24 -35.77 -50.65 -13.34
C ASP A 24 -35.12 -51.23 -12.08
N GLY A 25 -35.95 -51.65 -11.11
CA GLY A 25 -35.47 -52.51 -10.01
C GLY A 25 -35.83 -52.12 -8.57
N HIS A 26 -37.13 -52.08 -8.27
CA HIS A 26 -37.76 -52.75 -7.12
C HIS A 26 -37.57 -52.30 -5.66
N ASN A 27 -38.74 -52.29 -5.00
CA ASN A 27 -39.07 -52.61 -3.61
C ASN A 27 -39.14 -51.52 -2.53
N LYS A 28 -40.41 -51.31 -2.13
CA LYS A 28 -40.93 -50.65 -0.93
C LYS A 28 -40.27 -51.19 0.36
N ARG A 29 -39.74 -50.30 1.21
CA ARG A 29 -40.08 -50.25 2.65
C ARG A 29 -39.50 -49.00 3.33
N GLN A 30 -40.39 -48.38 4.09
CA GLN A 30 -40.20 -47.16 4.89
C GLN A 30 -39.14 -47.37 5.99
N THR A 31 -38.28 -46.36 6.19
CA THR A 31 -37.74 -46.03 7.51
C THR A 31 -37.57 -44.51 7.61
N ALA A 32 -38.02 -43.99 8.75
CA ALA A 32 -38.25 -42.58 9.01
C ALA A 32 -37.01 -41.70 8.78
N THR A 33 -37.17 -40.67 7.96
CA THR A 33 -36.31 -39.47 8.03
C THR A 33 -36.35 -38.91 9.45
N PRO A 34 -35.22 -38.79 10.16
CA PRO A 34 -35.14 -37.77 11.20
C PRO A 34 -35.23 -36.45 10.45
N GLY A 35 -36.30 -35.69 10.69
CA GLY A 35 -36.46 -34.37 10.12
C GLY A 35 -35.15 -33.60 10.31
N SER A 36 -34.55 -33.19 9.19
CA SER A 36 -33.39 -32.32 9.18
C SER A 36 -33.82 -31.01 9.84
N GLY A 37 -33.62 -30.97 11.16
CA GLY A 37 -33.85 -29.81 12.00
C GLY A 37 -32.93 -28.73 11.47
N ARG A 38 -33.51 -27.88 10.62
CA ARG A 38 -32.96 -26.65 10.07
C ARG A 38 -32.51 -25.74 11.21
N ARG A 39 -31.39 -26.03 11.86
CA ARG A 39 -30.69 -25.11 12.76
C ARG A 39 -29.91 -24.13 11.91
N LYS A 40 -30.65 -23.23 11.26
CA LYS A 40 -30.13 -22.05 10.56
C LYS A 40 -29.65 -20.99 11.58
N ARG A 41 -28.78 -21.37 12.53
CA ARG A 41 -28.28 -20.46 13.59
C ARG A 41 -26.78 -20.14 13.47
N SER A 42 -26.05 -20.77 12.56
CA SER A 42 -24.59 -20.55 12.42
C SER A 42 -24.19 -19.33 11.58
N ARG A 43 -25.04 -18.82 10.67
CA ARG A 43 -24.64 -17.75 9.73
C ARG A 43 -24.39 -16.37 10.34
N LYS A 44 -24.91 -16.09 11.55
CA LYS A 44 -24.77 -14.78 12.19
C LYS A 44 -23.37 -14.61 12.82
N ALA A 45 -22.87 -15.66 13.49
CA ALA A 45 -21.59 -15.63 14.17
C ALA A 45 -20.39 -15.45 13.21
N THR A 46 -20.43 -16.04 12.02
CA THR A 46 -19.37 -15.86 11.02
C THR A 46 -19.36 -14.44 10.44
N GLY A 47 -20.54 -13.81 10.29
CA GLY A 47 -20.64 -12.42 9.82
C GLY A 47 -20.03 -11.43 10.81
N ASP A 48 -20.28 -11.62 12.11
CA ASP A 48 -19.73 -10.75 13.15
C ASP A 48 -18.19 -10.84 13.20
N VAL A 49 -17.61 -12.03 13.06
CA VAL A 49 -16.14 -12.20 12.98
C VAL A 49 -15.54 -11.51 11.75
N ILE A 50 -16.25 -11.52 10.61
CA ILE A 50 -15.79 -10.80 9.41
C ILE A 50 -15.84 -9.29 9.63
N VAL A 51 -16.92 -8.77 10.23
CA VAL A 51 -17.03 -7.35 10.56
C VAL A 51 -15.93 -6.93 11.53
N ASP A 52 -15.68 -7.71 12.58
CA ASP A 52 -14.61 -7.44 13.55
C ASP A 52 -13.22 -7.45 12.88
N ALA A 53 -12.95 -8.43 12.01
CA ALA A 53 -11.69 -8.47 11.26
C ALA A 53 -11.54 -7.25 10.32
N MET A 54 -12.61 -6.82 9.66
CA MET A 54 -12.59 -5.62 8.83
C MET A 54 -12.34 -4.35 9.64
N LEU A 55 -12.95 -4.24 10.83
CA LEU A 55 -12.72 -3.13 11.76
C LEU A 55 -11.27 -3.12 12.26
N GLU A 56 -10.71 -4.28 12.58
CA GLU A 56 -9.31 -4.41 12.98
C GLU A 56 -8.35 -4.01 11.86
N ILE A 57 -8.59 -4.47 10.62
CA ILE A 57 -7.82 -4.06 9.44
C ILE A 57 -7.95 -2.54 9.21
N ALA A 58 -9.15 -1.98 9.33
CA ALA A 58 -9.37 -0.54 9.18
C ALA A 58 -8.62 0.26 10.26
N ALA A 59 -8.67 -0.20 11.51
CA ALA A 59 -7.95 0.41 12.63
C ALA A 59 -6.44 0.36 12.39
N ALA A 60 -5.90 -0.82 12.04
CA ALA A 60 -4.49 -1.00 11.73
C ALA A 60 -4.04 -0.12 10.55
N SER A 61 -4.87 -0.02 9.50
CA SER A 61 -4.62 0.83 8.34
C SER A 61 -4.58 2.31 8.71
N LYS A 62 -5.53 2.78 9.51
CA LYS A 62 -5.57 4.16 10.03
C LYS A 62 -4.34 4.47 10.89
N MET A 63 -3.93 3.54 11.75
CA MET A 63 -2.73 3.71 12.58
C MET A 63 -1.47 3.82 11.72
N ARG A 64 -1.33 2.97 10.71
CA ARG A 64 -0.20 3.03 9.76
C ARG A 64 -0.18 4.37 9.00
N ALA A 65 -1.32 4.80 8.46
CA ALA A 65 -1.43 6.07 7.76
C ALA A 65 -1.07 7.27 8.68
N ALA A 66 -1.58 7.28 9.91
CA ALA A 66 -1.27 8.33 10.88
C ALA A 66 0.23 8.35 11.27
N ALA A 67 0.87 7.18 11.36
CA ALA A 67 2.31 7.10 11.63
C ALA A 67 3.15 7.68 10.49
N ILE A 68 2.75 7.44 9.24
CA ILE A 68 3.38 8.02 8.05
C ILE A 68 3.21 9.54 8.07
N MET A 69 1.99 10.05 8.22
CA MET A 69 1.75 11.51 8.26
C MET A 69 2.54 12.22 9.37
N LYS A 70 2.65 11.60 10.55
CA LYS A 70 3.46 12.14 11.65
C LYS A 70 4.96 12.09 11.39
N ASN A 71 5.44 11.21 10.51
CA ASN A 71 6.84 11.23 10.07
C ASN A 71 7.08 12.40 9.11
N GLU A 72 6.13 12.66 8.21
CA GLU A 72 6.25 13.70 7.19
C GLU A 72 6.25 15.09 7.82
N GLU A 73 5.46 15.28 8.88
CA GLU A 73 5.48 16.53 9.65
C GLU A 73 6.82 16.74 10.38
N ARG A 74 7.35 15.68 11.02
CA ARG A 74 8.61 15.72 11.76
C ARG A 74 9.81 16.04 10.87
N PHE A 75 9.81 15.49 9.66
CA PHE A 75 10.88 15.64 8.67
C PHE A 75 10.40 16.38 7.42
N SER A 76 9.55 17.39 7.61
CA SER A 76 9.00 18.18 6.52
C SER A 76 10.08 18.99 5.81
N ILE A 77 9.90 19.23 4.51
CA ILE A 77 10.81 20.07 3.70
C ILE A 77 10.99 21.45 4.36
N SER A 78 9.89 22.08 4.80
CA SER A 78 9.94 23.38 5.48
C SER A 78 10.80 23.37 6.75
N LYS A 79 10.87 22.25 7.46
CA LYS A 79 11.73 22.11 8.64
C LYS A 79 13.19 21.92 8.25
N CYS A 80 13.48 21.16 7.19
CA CYS A 80 14.82 21.04 6.64
C CYS A 80 15.36 22.40 6.17
N ILE A 81 14.56 23.18 5.44
CA ILE A 81 14.94 24.52 4.96
C ILE A 81 15.26 25.45 6.12
N LYS A 82 14.39 25.52 7.15
CA LYS A 82 14.67 26.36 8.34
C LYS A 82 15.99 26.00 9.01
N VAL A 83 16.27 24.71 9.16
CA VAL A 83 17.55 24.26 9.75
C VAL A 83 18.72 24.59 8.81
N LEU A 84 18.54 24.49 7.50
CA LEU A 84 19.56 24.85 6.51
C LEU A 84 19.88 26.35 6.54
N ASP A 85 18.86 27.20 6.66
CA ASP A 85 19.02 28.66 6.75
C ASP A 85 19.77 29.11 8.02
N GLU A 86 19.66 28.33 9.11
CA GLU A 86 20.36 28.58 10.37
C GLU A 86 21.81 28.06 10.39
N MET A 87 22.22 27.28 9.39
CA MET A 87 23.58 26.75 9.30
C MET A 87 24.55 27.82 8.80
N GLN A 88 25.76 27.83 9.38
CA GLN A 88 26.87 28.66 8.92
C GLN A 88 27.68 27.94 7.83
N ASP A 89 28.39 28.70 7.01
CA ASP A 89 29.32 28.21 5.99
C ASP A 89 28.69 27.31 4.91
N VAL A 90 27.40 27.49 4.65
CA VAL A 90 26.72 26.86 3.51
C VAL A 90 26.85 27.79 2.30
N ASP A 91 27.63 27.37 1.29
CA ASP A 91 27.70 28.09 0.04
C ASP A 91 26.41 27.94 -0.80
N GLN A 92 26.23 28.83 -1.78
CA GLN A 92 25.01 28.89 -2.58
C GLN A 92 24.76 27.61 -3.41
N HIS A 93 25.81 26.98 -3.94
CA HIS A 93 25.66 25.75 -4.73
C HIS A 93 25.25 24.58 -3.84
N LEU A 94 25.87 24.46 -2.67
CA LEU A 94 25.52 23.46 -1.67
C LEU A 94 24.10 23.67 -1.14
N TYR A 95 23.68 24.93 -0.97
CA TYR A 95 22.32 25.27 -0.55
C TYR A 95 21.28 24.75 -1.55
N PHE A 96 21.40 25.09 -2.84
CA PHE A 96 20.47 24.63 -3.86
C PHE A 96 20.50 23.12 -4.06
N PHE A 97 21.69 22.51 -4.03
CA PHE A 97 21.81 21.06 -4.02
C PHE A 97 21.06 20.42 -2.84
N ALA A 98 21.12 21.02 -1.65
CA ALA A 98 20.41 20.52 -0.48
C ALA A 98 18.89 20.59 -0.67
N LEU A 99 18.37 21.63 -1.34
CA LEU A 99 16.94 21.72 -1.67
C LEU A 99 16.49 20.55 -2.55
N ASP A 100 17.25 20.25 -3.60
CA ASP A 100 16.98 19.10 -4.48
C ASP A 100 17.09 17.78 -3.70
N LEU A 101 18.11 17.66 -2.85
CA LEU A 101 18.32 16.48 -2.00
C LEU A 101 17.14 16.26 -1.04
N PHE A 102 16.50 17.32 -0.54
CA PHE A 102 15.37 17.24 0.38
C PHE A 102 14.04 16.84 -0.27
N GLU A 103 13.98 16.67 -1.60
CA GLU A 103 12.83 16.01 -2.22
C GLU A 103 12.69 14.55 -1.72
N SER A 104 13.81 13.90 -1.41
CA SER A 104 13.85 12.55 -0.84
C SER A 104 13.48 12.54 0.66
N PRO A 105 12.40 11.84 1.08
CA PRO A 105 12.02 11.73 2.49
C PRO A 105 13.12 11.16 3.39
N ASN A 106 13.86 10.17 2.88
CA ASN A 106 14.96 9.53 3.62
C ASN A 106 16.12 10.51 3.87
N ALA A 107 16.39 11.41 2.91
CA ALA A 107 17.41 12.43 3.07
C ALA A 107 17.00 13.46 4.13
N ARG A 108 15.72 13.87 4.14
CA ARG A 108 15.17 14.77 5.17
C ARG A 108 15.28 14.19 6.57
N GLU A 109 14.86 12.94 6.74
CA GLU A 109 14.95 12.23 8.01
C GLU A 109 16.39 12.14 8.49
N THR A 110 17.31 11.76 7.61
CA THR A 110 18.75 11.69 7.93
C THR A 110 19.27 13.07 8.37
N PHE A 111 19.02 14.12 7.59
CA PHE A 111 19.51 15.47 7.87
C PHE A 111 19.01 16.03 9.21
N ILE A 112 17.72 15.89 9.49
CA ILE A 112 17.13 16.36 10.75
C ILE A 112 17.64 15.55 11.94
N SER A 113 17.82 14.24 11.78
CA SER A 113 18.28 13.34 12.85
C SER A 113 19.76 13.51 13.20
N LEU A 114 20.57 14.06 12.28
CA LEU A 114 21.95 14.41 12.55
C LEU A 114 22.04 15.56 13.57
N LYS A 115 23.05 15.49 14.44
CA LYS A 115 23.46 16.63 15.26
C LYS A 115 23.93 17.78 14.38
N SER A 116 23.75 19.02 14.84
CA SER A 116 24.08 20.25 14.11
C SER A 116 25.49 20.22 13.48
N GLU A 117 26.48 19.79 14.25
CA GLU A 117 27.89 19.76 13.85
C GLU A 117 28.22 18.72 12.77
N ARG A 118 27.30 17.79 12.48
CA ARG A 118 27.48 16.74 11.45
C ARG A 118 26.77 17.06 10.14
N ARG A 119 25.83 18.00 10.15
CA ARG A 119 24.97 18.30 8.99
C ARG A 119 25.76 18.84 7.80
N LEU A 120 26.65 19.80 8.03
CA LEU A 120 27.44 20.42 6.95
C LEU A 120 28.35 19.39 6.27
N THR A 121 29.12 18.63 7.05
CA THR A 121 29.99 17.57 6.51
C THR A 121 29.19 16.51 5.74
N TRP A 122 28.00 16.16 6.22
CA TRP A 122 27.14 15.22 5.52
C TRP A 122 26.66 15.77 4.17
N LEU A 123 26.22 17.04 4.11
CA LEU A 123 25.83 17.70 2.87
C LEU A 123 26.99 17.78 1.87
N GLN A 124 28.18 18.20 2.31
CA GLN A 124 29.37 18.28 1.46
C GLN A 124 29.74 16.90 0.87
N ASN A 125 29.68 15.85 1.68
CA ASN A 125 29.92 14.49 1.19
C ASN A 125 28.91 14.05 0.13
N LYS A 126 27.63 14.41 0.30
CA LYS A 126 26.58 14.13 -0.69
C LYS A 126 26.81 14.91 -1.99
N PHE A 127 27.15 16.19 -1.88
CA PHE A 127 27.44 17.06 -3.02
C PHE A 127 28.64 16.55 -3.83
N ASN A 128 29.72 16.18 -3.14
CA ASN A 128 30.93 15.64 -3.78
C ASN A 128 30.67 14.28 -4.43
N ALA A 129 29.88 13.41 -3.81
CA ALA A 129 29.50 12.13 -4.40
C ALA A 129 28.65 12.32 -5.68
N SER A 130 27.70 13.25 -5.66
CA SER A 130 26.88 13.58 -6.82
C SER A 130 27.70 14.20 -7.95
N SER A 131 28.63 15.10 -7.60
CA SER A 131 29.52 15.75 -8.57
C SER A 131 30.43 14.71 -9.23
N SER A 132 31.05 13.82 -8.45
CA SER A 132 31.89 12.73 -8.93
C SER A 132 31.15 11.76 -9.88
N ALA A 133 29.90 11.44 -9.55
CA ALA A 133 29.04 10.62 -10.41
C ALA A 133 28.79 11.28 -11.79
N ALA A 134 28.61 12.60 -11.83
CA ALA A 134 28.43 13.35 -13.07
C ALA A 134 29.72 13.41 -13.91
N VAL A 135 30.90 13.53 -13.28
CA VAL A 135 32.19 13.55 -14.03
C VAL A 135 32.51 12.18 -14.62
N SER A 136 32.06 11.09 -14.00
CA SER A 136 32.32 9.71 -14.47
C SER A 136 31.44 9.27 -15.66
N GLN A 137 30.53 10.12 -16.13
CA GLN A 137 29.63 9.86 -17.27
C GLN A 137 30.03 10.61 -18.55
N LEU A 138 31.15 11.35 -18.51
CA LEU A 138 31.78 12.03 -19.64
C LEU A 138 33.01 11.24 -20.11
#